data_AF-A0A945FRX5-F1
#
_entry.id   AF-A0A945FRX5-F1
#
_cell.length_a   1.000
_cell.length_b   1.000
_cell.length_c   1.000
_cell.angle_alpha   90.00
_cell.angle_beta   90.00
_cell.angle_gamma   90.00
#
_symmetry.space_group_name_H-M   'P 1'
#
loop_
_entity.id
_entity.type
_entity.pdbx_description
1 polymer ?
#
loop_
_entity_poly.entity_id
_entity_poly.type
_entity_poly.pdbx_seq_one_letter_code
_entity_poly.pdbx_strand_id
1 'polypeptide(L)'
;PWAKNSNGSWLLEAEEPRSYDVEIIFNHSPTKGFATIAVGNLTRTIEIATGQKRGYVQRVDIPQGQTSLSVTADFDGQKQGPHQVILQVL
;
A
#
# COMPACT_ATOMS: atom_id res chain seq x y z
N PRO A 1 10.21 0.36 16.31
CA PRO A 1 10.54 -0.03 14.91
C PRO A 1 9.66 -1.21 14.47
N TRP A 2 9.03 -1.14 13.30
CA TRP A 2 8.24 -2.25 12.75
C TRP A 2 9.14 -3.45 12.44
N ALA A 3 8.60 -4.66 12.49
CA ALA A 3 9.36 -5.88 12.20
C ALA A 3 9.83 -5.90 10.75
N LYS A 4 11.07 -6.37 10.52
CA LYS A 4 11.75 -6.39 9.21
C LYS A 4 10.94 -7.09 8.10
N ASN A 5 10.02 -7.97 8.48
CA ASN A 5 9.15 -8.75 7.59
C ASN A 5 7.65 -8.51 7.86
N SER A 6 7.30 -7.39 8.51
CA SER A 6 5.89 -7.05 8.70
C SER A 6 5.27 -6.79 7.32
N ASN A 7 4.21 -7.51 7.00
CA ASN A 7 3.34 -7.13 5.89
C ASN A 7 2.56 -5.89 6.34
N GLY A 8 2.47 -4.86 5.51
CA GLY A 8 1.65 -3.70 5.85
C GLY A 8 0.19 -4.14 5.81
N SER A 9 -0.46 -4.31 6.96
CA SER A 9 -1.86 -4.73 7.05
C SER A 9 -2.57 -3.90 8.11
N TRP A 10 -3.73 -3.36 7.74
CA TRP A 10 -4.55 -2.48 8.56
C TRP A 10 -6.02 -2.87 8.41
N LEU A 11 -6.79 -2.76 9.49
CA LEU A 11 -8.24 -2.75 9.42
C LEU A 11 -8.69 -1.29 9.37
N LEU A 12 -9.41 -0.92 8.32
CA LEU A 12 -9.97 0.40 8.13
C LEU A 12 -11.47 0.37 8.47
N GLU A 13 -11.96 1.47 9.02
CA GLU A 13 -13.39 1.73 9.20
C GLU A 13 -13.73 3.01 8.43
N ALA A 14 -14.72 2.94 7.54
CA ALA A 14 -15.20 4.10 6.79
C ALA A 14 -16.67 4.35 7.10
N GLU A 15 -17.02 5.59 7.48
CA GLU A 15 -18.41 5.97 7.79
C GLU A 15 -19.32 5.94 6.55
N GLU A 16 -18.75 6.18 5.38
CA GLU A 16 -19.40 6.16 4.07
C GLU A 16 -18.44 5.65 2.98
N PRO A 17 -18.94 5.15 1.84
CA PRO A 17 -18.09 4.72 0.73
C PRO A 17 -17.32 5.91 0.15
N ARG A 18 -16.00 5.78 -0.02
CA ARG A 18 -15.16 6.87 -0.51
C ARG A 18 -13.94 6.38 -1.29
N SER A 19 -13.55 7.15 -2.30
CA SER A 19 -12.32 6.92 -3.07
C SER A 19 -11.12 7.59 -2.38
N TYR A 20 -10.01 6.86 -2.32
CA TYR A 20 -8.76 7.33 -1.73
C TYR A 20 -7.61 7.12 -2.71
N ASP A 21 -6.67 8.05 -2.69
CA ASP A 21 -5.34 7.83 -3.21
C ASP A 21 -4.48 7.18 -2.10
N VAL A 22 -3.99 5.98 -2.37
CA VAL A 22 -3.07 5.22 -1.50
C VAL A 22 -1.64 5.54 -1.94
N GLU A 23 -0.89 6.31 -1.16
CA GLU A 23 0.54 6.54 -1.40
C GLU A 23 1.38 5.54 -0.59
N ILE A 24 2.28 4.83 -1.28
CA ILE A 24 3.25 3.93 -0.66
C ILE A 24 4.59 4.66 -0.49
N ILE A 25 5.15 4.56 0.72
CA ILE A 25 6.41 5.19 1.08
C ILE A 25 7.39 4.14 1.64
N PHE A 26 8.63 4.16 1.15
CA PHE A 26 9.73 3.32 1.62
C PHE A 26 10.71 4.10 2.50
N ASN A 27 11.35 3.44 3.48
CA ASN A 27 12.34 4.08 4.36
C ASN A 27 13.69 4.31 3.66
N HIS A 28 13.99 3.54 2.62
CA HIS A 28 15.14 3.68 1.73
C HIS A 28 14.67 3.71 0.28
N SER A 29 15.56 4.17 -0.61
CA SER A 29 15.31 4.13 -2.05
C SER A 29 15.13 2.69 -2.49
N PRO A 30 13.95 2.30 -3.02
CA PRO A 30 13.70 0.93 -3.43
C PRO A 30 14.50 0.60 -4.69
N THR A 31 14.75 -0.69 -4.88
CA THR A 31 15.11 -1.24 -6.20
C THR A 31 13.86 -1.38 -7.06
N LYS A 32 14.02 -1.75 -8.34
CA LYS A 32 12.87 -2.07 -9.19
C LYS A 32 12.09 -3.26 -8.61
N GLY A 33 10.76 -3.17 -8.61
CA GLY A 33 9.88 -4.25 -8.15
C GLY A 33 8.41 -3.93 -8.37
N PHE A 34 7.55 -4.57 -7.59
CA PHE A 34 6.10 -4.36 -7.63
C PHE A 34 5.55 -4.20 -6.23
N ALA A 35 4.46 -3.45 -6.08
CA ALA A 35 3.68 -3.43 -4.86
C ALA A 35 2.25 -3.89 -5.16
N THR A 36 1.77 -4.86 -4.38
CA THR A 36 0.39 -5.31 -4.38
C THR A 36 -0.35 -4.63 -3.24
N ILE A 37 -1.42 -3.94 -3.60
CA ILE A 37 -2.36 -3.26 -2.70
C ILE A 37 -3.65 -4.07 -2.74
N ALA A 38 -4.07 -4.62 -1.60
CA ALA A 38 -5.35 -5.31 -1.47
C ALA A 38 -6.27 -4.54 -0.51
N VAL A 39 -7.50 -4.28 -0.94
CA VAL A 39 -8.56 -3.59 -0.21
C VAL A 39 -9.80 -4.49 -0.23
N GLY A 40 -10.05 -5.21 0.86
CA GLY A 40 -11.07 -6.26 0.90
C GLY A 40 -10.84 -7.30 -0.21
N ASN A 41 -11.75 -7.35 -1.19
CA ASN A 41 -11.65 -8.26 -2.34
C ASN A 41 -10.98 -7.63 -3.57
N LEU A 42 -10.66 -6.34 -3.52
CA LEU A 42 -9.99 -5.64 -4.61
C LEU A 42 -8.48 -5.80 -4.48
N THR A 43 -7.82 -6.19 -5.58
CA THR A 43 -6.36 -6.22 -5.64
C THR A 43 -5.86 -5.37 -6.82
N ARG A 44 -4.84 -4.55 -6.56
CA ARG A 44 -4.13 -3.75 -7.55
C ARG A 44 -2.63 -3.97 -7.40
N THR A 45 -1.92 -3.99 -8.52
CA THR A 45 -0.46 -4.08 -8.54
C THR A 45 0.08 -2.86 -9.27
N ILE A 46 1.07 -2.20 -8.67
CA ILE A 46 1.78 -1.08 -9.28
C ILE A 46 3.26 -1.39 -9.41
N GLU A 47 3.90 -0.83 -10.43
CA GLU A 47 5.35 -0.89 -10.59
C GLU A 47 6.03 0.06 -9.59
N ILE A 48 7.07 -0.44 -8.94
CA ILE A 48 7.97 0.37 -8.13
C ILE A 48 9.26 0.55 -8.94
N ALA A 49 9.45 1.75 -9.47
CA ALA A 49 10.69 2.13 -10.13
C ALA A 49 11.83 2.27 -9.10
N THR A 50 13.07 2.02 -9.52
CA THR A 50 14.25 2.29 -8.69
C THR A 50 14.31 3.77 -8.29
N GLY A 51 14.68 4.04 -7.03
CA GLY A 51 15.14 5.36 -6.61
C GLY A 51 14.20 6.07 -5.63
N GLN A 52 13.15 6.73 -6.10
CA GLN A 52 12.36 7.61 -5.24
C GLN A 52 11.69 6.85 -4.10
N LYS A 53 11.68 7.42 -2.89
CA LYS A 53 11.04 6.78 -1.73
C LYS A 53 9.50 6.90 -1.73
N ARG A 54 8.96 7.80 -2.56
CA ARG A 54 7.59 8.32 -2.54
C ARG A 54 7.06 8.47 -3.97
N GLY A 55 5.76 8.77 -4.08
CA GLY A 55 5.09 9.03 -5.36
C GLY A 55 4.46 7.81 -6.00
N TYR A 56 4.48 6.65 -5.34
CA TYR A 56 3.79 5.45 -5.78
C TYR A 56 2.35 5.51 -5.30
N VAL A 57 1.46 6.01 -6.16
CA VAL A 57 0.06 6.28 -5.81
C VAL A 57 -0.86 5.35 -6.59
N GLN A 58 -1.84 4.76 -5.89
CA GLN A 58 -2.91 3.99 -6.51
C GLN A 58 -4.25 4.40 -5.92
N ARG A 59 -5.22 4.66 -6.79
CA ARG A 59 -6.60 4.90 -6.39
C ARG A 59 -7.31 3.61 -6.03
N VAL A 60 -8.04 3.64 -4.92
CA VAL A 60 -8.90 2.54 -4.45
C VAL A 60 -10.22 3.09 -3.93
N ASP A 61 -11.28 2.30 -4.06
CA ASP A 61 -12.55 2.58 -3.42
C ASP A 61 -12.65 1.75 -2.13
N ILE A 62 -12.97 2.43 -1.03
CA ILE A 62 -13.19 1.79 0.27
C ILE A 62 -14.69 1.86 0.57
N PRO A 63 -15.37 0.71 0.75
CA PRO A 63 -16.80 0.70 1.07
C PRO A 63 -17.04 1.19 2.50
N GLN A 64 -18.28 1.57 2.81
CA GLN A 64 -18.71 1.82 4.19
C GLN A 64 -18.49 0.57 5.06
N GLY A 65 -18.12 0.79 6.32
CA GLY A 65 -17.87 -0.24 7.31
C GLY A 65 -16.41 -0.66 7.35
N GLN A 66 -16.18 -1.89 7.83
CA GLN A 66 -14.84 -2.44 7.97
C GLN A 66 -14.30 -3.01 6.66
N THR A 67 -13.05 -2.69 6.36
CA THR A 67 -12.33 -3.27 5.22
C THR A 67 -10.85 -3.42 5.55
N SER A 68 -10.29 -4.57 5.19
CA SER A 68 -8.84 -4.78 5.29
C SER A 68 -8.11 -4.03 4.17
N LEU A 69 -7.05 -3.33 4.52
CA LEU A 69 -6.05 -2.82 3.59
C LEU A 69 -4.75 -3.57 3.84
N SER A 70 -4.12 -4.09 2.80
CA SER A 70 -2.76 -4.58 2.87
C SER A 70 -1.91 -4.12 1.70
N VAL A 71 -0.63 -3.89 1.98
CA VAL A 71 0.39 -3.53 1.00
C VAL A 71 1.59 -4.45 1.18
N THR A 72 1.97 -5.13 0.10
CA THR A 72 3.17 -5.97 0.04
C THR A 72 3.97 -5.58 -1.18
N ALA A 73 5.21 -5.14 -0.97
CA ALA A 73 6.19 -4.93 -2.04
C ALA A 73 6.99 -6.22 -2.26
N ASP A 74 7.29 -6.52 -3.51
CA ASP A 74 8.11 -7.65 -3.96
C ASP A 74 9.25 -7.10 -4.82
N PHE A 75 10.47 -7.29 -4.33
CA PHE A 75 11.70 -6.93 -5.01
C PHE A 75 12.49 -8.21 -5.30
N ASP A 76 12.33 -8.76 -6.50
CA ASP A 76 13.00 -9.98 -6.94
C ASP A 76 12.76 -11.19 -6.00
N GLY A 77 11.49 -11.40 -5.63
CA GLY A 77 11.05 -12.46 -4.72
C GLY A 77 11.19 -12.12 -3.24
N GLN A 78 11.83 -11.00 -2.89
CA GLN A 78 11.96 -10.53 -1.52
C GLN A 78 10.75 -9.66 -1.14
N LYS A 79 9.79 -10.27 -0.44
CA LYS A 79 8.58 -9.61 0.02
C LYS A 79 8.80 -8.80 1.29
N GLN A 80 8.27 -7.58 1.33
CA GLN A 80 8.29 -6.71 2.50
C GLN A 80 7.05 -5.80 2.55
N GLY A 81 6.64 -5.38 3.74
CA GLY A 81 5.71 -4.27 3.88
C GLY A 81 6.38 -2.92 3.57
N PRO A 82 5.60 -1.90 3.22
CA PRO A 82 6.11 -0.55 3.07
C PRO A 82 6.52 0.04 4.43
N HIS A 83 7.28 1.14 4.40
CA HIS A 83 7.59 1.88 5.62
C HIS A 83 6.36 2.64 6.13
N GLN A 84 5.60 3.24 5.21
CA GLN A 84 4.40 3.99 5.51
C GLN A 84 3.42 3.90 4.35
N VAL A 85 2.13 3.98 4.68
CA VAL A 85 1.04 4.18 3.73
C VAL A 85 0.30 5.45 4.13
N ILE A 86 -0.01 6.30 3.17
CA ILE A 86 -0.89 7.46 3.37
C ILE A 86 -2.18 7.22 2.58
N LEU A 87 -3.31 7.43 3.24
CA LEU A 87 -4.63 7.48 2.60
C LEU A 87 -5.03 8.96 2.48
N GLN A 88 -5.20 9.45 1.26
CA GLN A 88 -5.68 10.80 1.01
C GLN A 88 -7.04 10.75 0.34
N VAL A 89 -8.00 11.46 0.92
CA VAL A 89 -9.34 11.65 0.36
C VAL A 89 -9.23 12.52 -0.90
N LEU A 90 -10.00 12.16 -1.93
CA LEU A 90 -10.20 12.96 -3.14
C LEU A 90 -11.29 14.01 -2.93
#